data_AF-A0A8T5RVS0-F1
#
_entry.id   AF-A0A8T5RVS0-F1
#
_cell.length_a   1.000
_cell.length_b   1.000
_cell.length_c   1.000
_cell.angle_alpha   90.00
_cell.angle_beta   90.00
_cell.angle_gamma   90.00
#
_symmetry.space_group_name_H-M   'P 1'
#
loop_
_entity.id
_entity.type
_entity.pdbx_description
1 polymer ?
#
loop_
_entity_poly.entity_id
_entity_poly.type
_entity_poly.pdbx_seq_one_letter_code
_entity_poly.pdbx_strand_id
1 'polypeptide(L)'
;LADVPEDYDKYKVIFSNPLIPKIIEEIFKDEGVAISKIGEILNVYSGTIQYHMKKLKDLDLIKSVKTQKEQKIHVINVEILAKFNEFFGEPDFSKLLNGL
;
A
#
# COMPACT_ATOMS: atom_id res chain seq x y z
N LEU A 1 -21.11 3.97 18.61
CA LEU A 1 -19.63 3.92 18.52
C LEU A 1 -19.33 3.27 17.19
N ALA A 2 -18.57 3.92 16.31
CA ALA A 2 -18.19 3.28 15.05
C ALA A 2 -17.38 2.04 15.39
N ASP A 3 -17.84 0.87 14.94
CA ASP A 3 -17.15 -0.40 15.13
C ASP A 3 -15.74 -0.25 14.54
N VAL A 4 -14.73 -0.29 15.39
CA VAL A 4 -13.34 -0.32 14.96
C VAL A 4 -13.14 -1.65 14.23
N PRO A 5 -12.84 -1.66 12.93
CA PRO A 5 -12.69 -2.91 12.17
C PRO A 5 -11.68 -3.83 12.87
N GLU A 6 -11.96 -5.13 12.93
CA GLU A 6 -11.15 -6.12 13.67
C GLU A 6 -9.66 -6.13 13.27
N ASP A 7 -9.35 -5.65 12.06
CA ASP A 7 -7.99 -5.55 11.51
C ASP A 7 -7.28 -4.21 11.79
N TYR A 8 -7.87 -3.29 12.55
CA TYR A 8 -7.31 -1.96 12.79
C TYR A 8 -5.93 -1.97 13.46
N ASP A 9 -5.73 -2.86 14.43
CA ASP A 9 -4.44 -3.05 15.07
C ASP A 9 -3.37 -3.52 14.06
N LYS A 10 -3.77 -4.35 13.09
CA LYS A 10 -2.86 -4.83 12.04
C LYS A 10 -2.46 -3.70 11.10
N TYR A 11 -3.40 -2.81 10.74
CA TYR A 11 -3.09 -1.63 9.93
C TYR A 11 -2.15 -0.67 10.67
N LYS A 12 -2.39 -0.41 11.96
CA LYS A 12 -1.49 0.42 12.76
C LYS A 12 -0.07 -0.17 12.84
N VAL A 13 0.02 -1.49 13.07
CA VAL A 13 1.31 -2.19 13.10
C VAL A 13 2.01 -2.12 11.74
N ILE A 14 1.31 -2.36 10.63
CA ILE A 14 1.96 -2.32 9.32
C ILE A 14 2.41 -0.92 8.93
N PHE A 15 1.58 0.11 9.16
CA PHE A 15 1.90 1.50 8.83
C PHE A 15 2.93 2.14 9.75
N SER A 16 3.22 1.55 10.92
CA SER A 16 4.35 1.97 11.74
C SER A 16 5.72 1.70 11.10
N ASN A 17 5.78 0.83 10.09
CA ASN A 17 6.99 0.62 9.32
C ASN A 17 7.13 1.74 8.26
N PRO A 18 8.18 2.58 8.32
CA PRO A 18 8.33 3.74 7.44
C PRO A 18 8.55 3.40 5.96
N LEU A 19 8.85 2.13 5.65
CA LEU A 19 8.98 1.66 4.27
C LEU A 19 7.60 1.43 3.62
N ILE A 20 6.57 1.11 4.40
CA ILE A 20 5.25 0.76 3.87
C ILE A 20 4.59 1.95 3.15
N PRO A 21 4.52 3.16 3.74
CA PRO A 21 3.96 4.32 3.04
C PRO A 21 4.69 4.63 1.74
N LYS A 22 6.03 4.50 1.75
CA LYS A 22 6.86 4.72 0.55
C LYS A 22 6.57 3.70 -0.56
N ILE A 23 6.39 2.42 -0.21
CA ILE A 23 5.99 1.39 -1.18
C ILE A 23 4.62 1.74 -1.79
N ILE A 24 3.67 2.18 -0.97
CA ILE A 24 2.34 2.58 -1.43
C ILE A 24 2.44 3.79 -2.37
N GLU A 25 3.23 4.81 -2.01
CA GLU A 25 3.49 5.98 -2.86
C GLU A 25 4.07 5.59 -4.23
N GLU A 26 5.06 4.69 -4.29
CA GLU A 26 5.63 4.25 -5.56
C GLU A 26 4.62 3.49 -6.44
N ILE A 27 3.72 2.71 -5.84
CA ILE A 27 2.67 2.00 -6.59
C ILE A 27 1.59 2.97 -7.08
N PHE A 28 1.25 4.00 -6.30
CA PHE A 28 0.33 5.05 -6.76
C PHE A 28 0.87 5.84 -7.95
N LYS A 29 2.20 6.06 -8.01
CA LYS A 29 2.84 6.74 -9.14
C LYS A 29 2.80 5.90 -10.41
N ASP A 30 3.00 4.58 -10.29
CA ASP A 30 2.96 3.63 -11.40
C ASP A 30 2.44 2.27 -10.91
N GLU A 31 1.18 1.96 -11.19
CA GLU A 31 0.57 0.69 -10.81
C GLU A 31 1.25 -0.52 -11.50
N GLY A 32 1.93 -0.30 -12.62
CA GLY A 32 2.68 -1.31 -13.37
C GLY A 32 4.12 -1.51 -12.88
N VAL A 33 4.56 -0.77 -11.86
CA VAL A 33 5.94 -0.79 -11.39
C VAL A 33 6.37 -2.20 -10.94
N ALA A 34 7.55 -2.61 -11.39
CA ALA A 34 8.12 -3.89 -10.96
C ALA A 34 8.61 -3.82 -9.51
N ILE A 35 8.44 -4.92 -8.75
CA ILE A 35 8.92 -5.03 -7.36
C ILE A 35 10.41 -4.73 -7.24
N SER A 36 11.23 -5.21 -8.19
CA SER A 36 12.66 -4.90 -8.24
C SER A 36 12.91 -3.41 -8.40
N LYS A 37 12.09 -2.72 -9.21
CA LYS A 37 12.22 -1.30 -9.47
C LYS A 37 11.88 -0.45 -8.24
N ILE A 38 10.85 -0.83 -7.49
CA ILE A 38 10.55 -0.22 -6.18
C ILE A 38 11.77 -0.37 -5.25
N GLY A 39 12.39 -1.55 -5.22
CA GLY A 39 13.60 -1.81 -4.44
C GLY A 39 14.76 -0.88 -4.82
N GLU A 40 15.02 -0.71 -6.12
CA GLU A 40 16.01 0.24 -6.62
C GLU A 40 15.71 1.69 -6.18
N ILE A 41 14.47 2.15 -6.37
CA ILE A 41 14.04 3.52 -6.04
C ILE A 41 14.21 3.80 -4.55
N LEU A 42 13.82 2.85 -3.71
CA LEU A 42 13.87 3.00 -2.25
C LEU A 42 15.23 2.63 -1.66
N ASN A 43 16.19 2.20 -2.49
CA ASN A 43 17.48 1.66 -2.07
C ASN A 43 17.35 0.52 -1.03
N VAL A 44 16.46 -0.43 -1.33
CA VAL A 44 16.12 -1.59 -0.50
C VAL A 44 16.18 -2.87 -1.33
N TYR A 45 16.65 -3.96 -0.74
CA TYR A 45 16.67 -5.27 -1.41
C TYR A 45 15.27 -5.69 -1.90
N SER A 46 15.18 -6.22 -3.11
CA SER A 46 13.91 -6.62 -3.73
C SER A 46 13.14 -7.67 -2.92
N GLY A 47 13.84 -8.57 -2.23
CA GLY A 47 13.22 -9.54 -1.32
C GLY A 47 12.54 -8.89 -0.11
N THR A 48 13.06 -7.76 0.37
CA THR A 48 12.41 -6.98 1.45
C THR A 48 11.13 -6.33 0.92
N ILE A 49 11.14 -5.77 -0.29
CA ILE A 49 9.92 -5.26 -0.92
C ILE A 49 8.92 -6.40 -1.12
N GLN A 50 9.35 -7.56 -1.60
CA GLN A 50 8.49 -8.72 -1.80
C GLN A 50 7.83 -9.18 -0.49
N TYR A 51 8.57 -9.18 0.62
CA TYR A 51 8.04 -9.49 1.95
C TYR A 51 6.93 -8.52 2.36
N HIS A 52 7.15 -7.22 2.18
CA HIS A 52 6.12 -6.20 2.47
C HIS A 52 4.92 -6.31 1.55
N MET A 53 5.13 -6.53 0.24
CA MET A 53 4.05 -6.74 -0.72
C MET A 53 3.18 -7.94 -0.38
N LYS A 54 3.76 -9.02 0.18
CA LYS A 54 2.99 -10.16 0.67
C LYS A 54 2.08 -9.74 1.84
N LYS A 55 2.62 -9.08 2.86
CA LYS A 55 1.83 -8.61 4.01
C LYS A 55 0.71 -7.65 3.61
N LEU A 56 0.99 -6.74 2.68
CA LEU A 56 0.00 -5.79 2.18
C LEU A 56 -1.15 -6.49 1.44
N LYS A 57 -0.86 -7.58 0.72
CA LYS A 57 -1.89 -8.43 0.10
C LYS A 57 -2.70 -9.21 1.13
N ASP A 58 -2.03 -9.77 2.14
CA ASP A 58 -2.68 -10.53 3.21
C ASP A 58 -3.67 -9.65 4.02
N LEU A 59 -3.47 -8.32 4.03
CA LEU A 59 -4.35 -7.33 4.68
C LEU A 59 -5.33 -6.62 3.72
N ASP A 60 -5.47 -7.11 2.49
CA ASP A 60 -6.30 -6.53 1.43
C ASP A 60 -5.96 -5.07 1.05
N LEU A 61 -4.79 -4.57 1.45
CA LEU A 61 -4.30 -3.23 1.10
C LEU A 61 -3.88 -3.12 -0.36
N ILE A 62 -3.45 -4.22 -0.96
CA ILE A 62 -2.99 -4.28 -2.36
C ILE A 62 -3.54 -5.53 -3.03
N LYS A 63 -4.02 -5.37 -4.26
CA LYS A 63 -4.36 -6.48 -5.16
C LYS A 63 -3.47 -6.45 -6.39
N SER A 64 -3.23 -7.63 -6.97
CA SER A 64 -2.59 -7.72 -8.29
C SER A 64 -3.62 -8.15 -9.30
N VAL A 65 -3.81 -7.35 -10.35
CA VAL A 65 -4.76 -7.65 -11.44
C VAL A 65 -4.02 -7.64 -12.77
N LYS A 66 -4.58 -8.32 -13.78
CA LYS A 66 -4.11 -8.22 -15.16
C LYS A 66 -4.97 -7.22 -15.90
N THR A 67 -4.35 -6.31 -16.64
CA THR A 67 -5.05 -5.41 -17.56
C THR A 67 -5.50 -6.15 -18.82
N GLN A 68 -6.29 -5.48 -19.66
CA GLN A 68 -6.68 -5.99 -20.98
C GLN A 68 -5.48 -6.31 -21.90
N LYS A 69 -4.31 -5.71 -21.64
CA LYS A 69 -3.06 -5.94 -22.38
C LYS A 69 -2.18 -7.04 -21.73
N GLU A 70 -2.75 -7.87 -20.85
CA GLU A 70 -2.06 -8.90 -20.06
C GLU A 70 -0.95 -8.40 -19.12
N GLN A 71 -0.75 -7.09 -19.01
CA GLN A 71 0.18 -6.50 -18.05
C GLN A 71 -0.36 -6.67 -16.63
N LYS A 72 0.48 -7.17 -15.73
CA LYS A 72 0.17 -7.24 -14.30
C LYS A 72 0.38 -5.87 -13.67
N ILE A 73 -0.62 -5.39 -12.95
CA ILE A 73 -0.59 -4.14 -12.19
C ILE A 73 -0.93 -4.40 -10.71
N HIS A 74 -0.60 -3.43 -9.87
CA HIS A 74 -0.83 -3.39 -8.44
C HIS A 74 -1.85 -2.29 -8.12
N VAL A 75 -3.01 -2.68 -7.59
CA VAL A 75 -4.10 -1.74 -7.23
C VAL A 75 -4.15 -1.61 -5.73
N ILE A 76 -4.12 -0.38 -5.22
CA ILE A 76 -4.21 -0.06 -3.79
C ILE A 76 -5.68 0.02 -3.37
N ASN A 77 -6.01 -0.53 -2.19
CA ASN A 77 -7.33 -0.37 -1.60
C ASN A 77 -7.45 1.00 -0.90
N VAL A 78 -7.94 1.98 -1.65
CA VAL A 78 -8.07 3.38 -1.23
C VAL A 78 -9.06 3.57 -0.08
N GLU A 79 -10.09 2.71 0.02
CA GLU A 79 -11.08 2.78 1.11
C GLU A 79 -10.45 2.48 2.46
N ILE A 80 -9.51 1.53 2.51
CA ILE A 80 -8.79 1.22 3.75
C ILE A 80 -7.86 2.38 4.14
N LEU A 81 -7.17 2.99 3.17
CA LEU A 81 -6.31 4.15 3.44
C LEU A 81 -7.10 5.35 3.96
N ALA A 82 -8.25 5.65 3.33
CA ALA A 82 -9.13 6.73 3.75
C ALA A 82 -9.62 6.53 5.20
N LYS A 83 -10.16 5.34 5.50
CA LYS A 83 -10.58 5.00 6.86
C LYS A 83 -9.41 5.11 7.84
N PHE A 84 -8.25 4.58 7.51
CA PHE A 84 -7.08 4.68 8.39
C PHE A 84 -6.74 6.15 8.73
N ASN A 85 -6.73 7.05 7.73
CA ASN A 85 -6.46 8.47 7.97
C ASN A 85 -7.54 9.17 8.78
N GLU A 86 -8.82 8.85 8.59
CA GLU A 86 -9.92 9.40 9.40
C GLU A 86 -9.71 9.16 10.90
N PHE A 87 -9.07 8.06 11.29
CA PHE A 87 -8.91 7.68 12.71
C PHE A 87 -7.53 8.01 13.30
N PHE A 88 -6.45 7.91 12.53
CA PHE A 88 -5.08 8.05 13.06
C PHE A 88 -4.32 9.29 12.59
N GLY A 89 -4.72 9.90 11.46
CA GLY A 89 -4.05 11.07 10.88
C GLY A 89 -2.63 10.82 10.31
N GLU A 90 -1.90 9.81 10.80
CA GLU A 90 -0.52 9.52 10.38
C GLU A 90 -0.27 8.00 10.19
N PRO A 91 0.43 7.57 9.12
CA PRO A 91 0.91 8.39 7.99
C PRO A 91 -0.21 9.02 7.17
N ASP A 92 -0.07 10.29 6.78
CA ASP A 92 -1.05 11.02 5.97
C ASP A 92 -1.06 10.58 4.49
N PHE A 93 -2.12 9.89 4.06
CA PHE A 93 -2.35 9.50 2.66
C PHE A 93 -3.30 10.46 1.93
N SER A 94 -3.78 11.55 2.55
CA SER A 94 -4.75 12.47 1.93
C SER A 94 -4.29 12.99 0.58
N LYS A 95 -2.99 13.28 0.42
CA LYS A 95 -2.41 13.73 -0.86
C LYS A 95 -2.50 12.68 -1.98
N LEU A 96 -2.40 11.40 -1.65
CA LEU A 96 -2.56 10.31 -2.61
C LEU A 96 -4.04 10.15 -3.00
N LEU A 97 -4.93 10.30 -2.02
CA LEU A 97 -6.38 10.13 -2.21
C LEU A 97 -7.01 11.30 -2.97
N ASN A 98 -6.47 12.52 -2.85
CA ASN A 98 -6.96 13.71 -3.57
C ASN A 98 -6.67 13.68 -5.09
N GLY A 99 -5.86 12.73 -5.57
CA GLY A 99 -5.52 12.56 -6.99
C GLY A 99 -6.39 11.55 -7.75
N LEU A 100 -7.40 10.96 -7.08
CA LEU A 100 -8.32 9.98 -7.64
C LEU A 100 -9.66 10.59 -8.08
#